data_AF-C0D6V4-F1
#
_entry.id   AF-C0D6V4-F1
#
_cell.length_a   1.000
_cell.length_b   1.000
_cell.length_c   1.000
_cell.angle_alpha   90.00
_cell.angle_beta   90.00
_cell.angle_gamma   90.00
#
_symmetry.space_group_name_H-M   'P 1'
#
loop_
_entity.id
_entity.type
_entity.pdbx_description
1 polymer ?
#
loop_
_entity_poly.entity_id
_entity_poly.type
_entity_poly.pdbx_seq_one_letter_code
_entity_poly.pdbx_strand_id
1 'polypeptide(L)'
;MKRAWELVKKSGMTISSGLKKAWEEAKSMAEKIKFTGRALVARVENGKINQYVGTEYDSESNYFSFSLWERGDMKRVYINDYKRRGLGYIDLATGRINAEKKDTIETANYFLEAYEF
;
A
#
# COMPACT_ATOMS: atom_id res chain seq x y z
N MET A 1 2.45 9.89 -31.25
CA MET A 1 1.85 10.68 -30.14
C MET A 1 0.76 11.69 -30.56
N LYS A 2 0.80 12.33 -31.74
CA LYS A 2 -0.19 13.37 -32.13
C LYS A 2 -1.68 12.93 -32.09
N ARG A 3 -1.99 11.67 -32.47
CA ARG A 3 -3.37 11.12 -32.47
C ARG A 3 -3.99 10.91 -31.07
N ALA A 4 -3.21 10.44 -30.10
CA ALA A 4 -3.70 10.22 -28.74
C ALA A 4 -4.01 11.56 -28.04
N TRP A 5 -3.24 12.60 -28.36
CA TRP A 5 -3.43 13.95 -27.83
C TRP A 5 -4.70 14.64 -28.37
N GLU A 6 -5.07 14.40 -29.63
CA GLU A 6 -6.32 14.91 -30.21
C GLU A 6 -7.56 14.28 -29.58
N LEU A 7 -7.48 13.01 -29.15
CA LEU A 7 -8.56 12.33 -28.43
C LEU A 7 -8.76 12.90 -27.02
N VAL A 8 -7.67 13.12 -26.27
CA VAL A 8 -7.72 13.71 -24.91
C VAL A 8 -8.33 15.12 -24.93
N LYS A 9 -7.98 15.94 -25.94
CA LYS A 9 -8.59 17.26 -26.15
C LYS A 9 -10.09 17.18 -26.47
N LYS A 10 -10.52 16.23 -27.31
CA LYS A 10 -11.95 16.03 -27.64
C LYS A 10 -12.78 15.65 -26.42
N SER A 11 -12.18 14.99 -25.42
CA SER A 11 -12.84 14.64 -24.15
C SER A 11 -12.86 15.77 -23.10
N GLY A 12 -12.33 16.97 -23.40
CA GLY A 12 -12.31 18.09 -22.45
C GLY A 12 -11.38 17.93 -21.24
N MET A 13 -10.49 16.93 -21.26
CA MET A 13 -9.54 16.67 -20.18
C MET A 13 -8.21 17.40 -20.42
N THR A 14 -7.59 17.84 -19.33
CA THR A 14 -6.22 18.38 -19.36
C THR A 14 -5.21 17.23 -19.40
N ILE A 15 -3.98 17.50 -19.87
CA ILE A 15 -2.88 16.50 -19.90
C ILE A 15 -2.68 15.88 -18.53
N SER A 16 -2.66 16.72 -17.49
CA SER A 16 -2.43 16.29 -16.11
C SER A 16 -3.54 15.40 -15.59
N SER A 17 -4.82 15.71 -15.88
CA SER A 17 -5.93 14.86 -15.45
C SER A 17 -5.98 13.53 -16.21
N GLY A 18 -5.69 13.55 -17.51
CA GLY A 18 -5.60 12.33 -18.33
C GLY A 18 -4.47 11.41 -17.88
N LEU A 19 -3.29 11.96 -17.57
CA LEU A 19 -2.15 11.20 -17.02
C LEU A 19 -2.46 10.62 -15.65
N LYS A 20 -3.07 11.42 -14.75
CA LYS A 20 -3.45 10.95 -13.42
C LYS A 20 -4.44 9.80 -13.50
N LYS A 21 -5.45 9.92 -14.36
CA LYS A 21 -6.46 8.89 -14.58
C LYS A 21 -5.86 7.62 -15.19
N ALA A 22 -5.02 7.75 -16.23
CA ALA A 22 -4.33 6.60 -16.83
C ALA A 22 -3.40 5.89 -15.83
N TRP A 23 -2.77 6.65 -14.93
CA TRP A 23 -1.93 6.08 -13.87
C TRP A 23 -2.74 5.36 -12.79
N GLU A 24 -3.88 5.92 -12.38
CA GLU A 24 -4.83 5.26 -11.47
C GLU A 24 -5.42 3.98 -12.11
N GLU A 25 -5.79 4.03 -13.38
CA GLU A 25 -6.27 2.87 -14.16
C GLU A 25 -5.19 1.78 -14.25
N ALA A 26 -3.96 2.14 -14.65
CA ALA A 26 -2.84 1.19 -14.71
C ALA A 26 -2.51 0.57 -13.34
N LYS A 27 -2.61 1.35 -12.25
CA LYS A 27 -2.46 0.84 -10.88
C LYS A 27 -3.58 -0.14 -10.51
N SER A 28 -4.81 0.16 -10.90
CA SER A 28 -5.96 -0.71 -10.62
C SER A 28 -5.94 -2.02 -11.41
N MET A 29 -5.23 -2.06 -12.55
CA MET A 29 -5.04 -3.25 -13.38
C MET A 29 -3.92 -4.17 -12.90
N ALA A 30 -3.09 -3.74 -11.93
CA ALA A 30 -2.11 -4.63 -11.32
C ALA A 30 -2.86 -5.66 -10.45
N GLU A 31 -2.56 -6.95 -10.65
CA GLU A 31 -3.14 -8.02 -9.83
C GLU A 31 -2.75 -7.81 -8.36
N LYS A 32 -3.76 -7.70 -7.50
CA LYS A 32 -3.56 -7.58 -6.06
C LYS A 32 -3.13 -8.93 -5.48
N ILE A 33 -2.31 -8.87 -4.44
CA ILE A 33 -1.83 -10.06 -3.74
C ILE A 33 -2.91 -10.50 -2.74
N LYS A 34 -3.35 -11.75 -2.82
CA LYS A 34 -4.30 -12.29 -1.84
C LYS A 34 -3.69 -12.37 -0.45
N PHE A 35 -4.28 -11.69 0.52
CA PHE A 35 -3.83 -11.71 1.91
C PHE A 35 -4.31 -12.97 2.63
N THR A 36 -3.38 -13.83 3.03
CA THR A 36 -3.66 -15.11 3.72
C THR A 36 -3.53 -15.02 5.23
N GLY A 37 -3.57 -13.81 5.78
CA GLY A 37 -3.54 -13.55 7.22
C GLY A 37 -2.16 -13.17 7.77
N ARG A 38 -1.07 -13.34 7.02
CA ARG A 38 0.25 -12.79 7.36
C ARG A 38 0.95 -12.27 6.11
N ALA A 39 1.62 -11.12 6.24
CA ALA A 39 2.45 -10.56 5.18
C ALA A 39 3.66 -9.83 5.76
N LEU A 40 4.78 -9.84 5.03
CA LEU A 40 5.90 -8.95 5.25
C LEU A 40 5.86 -7.88 4.16
N VAL A 41 5.82 -6.63 4.57
CA VAL A 41 5.66 -5.49 3.67
C VAL A 41 6.87 -4.59 3.85
N ALA A 42 7.51 -4.25 2.75
CA ALA A 42 8.64 -3.33 2.77
C ALA A 42 8.19 -1.98 3.33
N ARG A 43 9.00 -1.42 4.24
CA ARG A 43 8.72 -0.11 4.84
C ARG A 43 8.71 0.95 3.76
N VAL A 44 7.68 1.78 3.80
CA VAL A 44 7.52 2.94 2.93
C VAL A 44 7.73 4.20 3.77
N GLU A 45 8.61 5.07 3.31
CA GLU A 45 8.88 6.35 3.93
C GLU A 45 8.98 7.45 2.87
N ASN A 46 8.19 8.51 3.05
CA ASN A 46 8.04 9.60 2.09
C ASN A 46 7.66 9.10 0.69
N GLY A 47 6.77 8.12 0.63
CA GLY A 47 6.26 7.52 -0.61
C GLY A 47 7.27 6.65 -1.36
N LYS A 48 8.42 6.33 -0.75
CA LYS A 48 9.45 5.46 -1.32
C LYS A 48 9.57 4.19 -0.50
N ILE A 49 9.60 3.05 -1.18
CA ILE A 49 9.96 1.78 -0.56
C ILE A 49 11.43 1.87 -0.11
N ASN A 50 11.74 1.26 1.03
CA ASN A 50 13.10 1.18 1.56
C ASN A 50 14.07 0.64 0.48
N GLN A 51 15.11 1.44 0.18
CA GLN A 51 16.07 1.19 -0.89
C GLN A 51 16.93 -0.07 -0.72
N TYR A 52 17.01 -0.62 0.49
CA TYR A 52 17.84 -1.80 0.79
C TYR A 52 17.12 -3.13 0.52
N VAL A 53 15.82 -3.10 0.22
CA VAL A 53 15.04 -4.30 -0.13
C VAL A 53 15.62 -4.96 -1.38
N GLY A 54 15.95 -6.25 -1.29
CA GLY A 54 16.55 -7.03 -2.38
C GLY A 54 18.05 -6.75 -2.65
N THR A 55 18.71 -5.98 -1.79
CA THR A 55 20.16 -5.70 -1.86
C THR A 55 20.95 -6.56 -0.87
N GLU A 56 22.29 -6.43 -0.85
CA GLU A 56 23.14 -7.05 0.18
C GLU A 56 22.87 -6.54 1.62
N TYR A 57 22.21 -5.38 1.75
CA TYR A 57 21.78 -4.81 3.03
C TYR A 57 20.33 -5.14 3.37
N ASP A 58 19.73 -6.10 2.68
CA ASP A 58 18.36 -6.48 2.98
C ASP A 58 18.26 -7.22 4.31
N SER A 59 17.55 -6.63 5.26
CA SER A 59 17.41 -7.14 6.62
C SER A 59 15.96 -7.05 7.06
N GLU A 60 15.58 -7.83 8.07
CA GLU A 60 14.22 -7.83 8.63
C GLU A 60 13.73 -6.42 9.03
N SER A 61 14.66 -5.53 9.41
CA SER A 61 14.35 -4.15 9.80
C SER A 61 13.84 -3.26 8.66
N ASN A 62 14.00 -3.71 7.41
CA ASN A 62 13.47 -3.06 6.22
C ASN A 62 11.97 -3.33 6.02
N TYR A 63 11.38 -4.23 6.81
CA TYR A 63 10.00 -4.68 6.66
C TYR A 63 9.17 -4.42 7.92
N PHE A 64 7.87 -4.30 7.73
CA PHE A 64 6.86 -4.46 8.77
C PHE A 64 6.08 -5.74 8.54
N SER A 65 5.72 -6.42 9.63
CA SER A 65 4.86 -7.59 9.58
C SER A 65 3.42 -7.19 9.78
N PHE A 66 2.54 -7.68 8.92
CA PHE A 66 1.09 -7.52 8.97
C PHE A 66 0.47 -8.85 9.35
N SER A 67 -0.34 -8.88 10.40
CA SER A 67 -0.97 -10.11 10.92
C SER A 67 -2.46 -9.90 11.16
N LEU A 68 -3.28 -10.76 10.54
CA LEU A 68 -4.71 -10.80 10.76
C LEU A 68 -5.02 -11.28 12.17
N TRP A 69 -5.94 -10.58 12.80
CA TRP A 69 -6.55 -10.92 14.06
C TRP A 69 -8.06 -10.84 13.89
N GLU A 70 -8.74 -11.91 14.30
CA GLU A 70 -10.19 -12.03 14.20
C GLU A 70 -10.74 -12.54 15.52
N ARG A 71 -11.77 -11.87 16.04
CA ARG A 71 -12.51 -12.31 17.22
C ARG A 71 -13.96 -11.86 17.13
N GLY A 72 -14.85 -12.82 16.89
CA GLY A 72 -16.25 -12.52 16.58
C GLY A 72 -16.35 -11.66 15.33
N ASP A 73 -17.11 -10.58 15.39
CA ASP A 73 -17.31 -9.66 14.25
C ASP A 73 -16.16 -8.66 14.06
N MET A 74 -15.16 -8.67 14.94
CA MET A 74 -14.02 -7.76 14.84
C MET A 74 -12.88 -8.40 14.05
N LYS A 75 -12.49 -7.75 12.95
CA LYS A 75 -11.32 -8.11 12.14
C LYS A 75 -10.34 -6.95 12.08
N ARG A 76 -9.08 -7.21 12.43
CA ARG A 76 -7.99 -6.22 12.43
C ARG A 76 -6.74 -6.81 11.80
N VAL A 77 -5.93 -5.96 11.19
CA VAL A 77 -4.56 -6.33 10.79
C VAL A 77 -3.58 -5.56 11.65
N TYR A 78 -2.89 -6.27 12.54
CA TYR A 78 -1.84 -5.69 13.37
C TYR A 78 -0.56 -5.48 12.58
N ILE A 79 0.12 -4.38 12.88
CA ILE A 79 1.38 -3.99 12.25
C ILE A 79 2.46 -4.02 13.33
N ASN A 80 3.53 -4.77 13.09
CA ASN A 80 4.66 -4.86 14.00
C ASN A 80 5.97 -4.61 13.25
N ASP A 81 6.97 -4.09 13.98
CA ASP A 81 8.34 -4.05 13.49
C ASP A 81 9.03 -5.42 13.59
N TYR A 82 10.26 -5.49 13.07
CA TYR A 82 11.11 -6.69 13.16
C TYR A 82 11.37 -7.18 14.60
N LYS A 83 11.26 -6.29 15.60
CA LYS A 83 11.37 -6.66 17.03
C LYS A 83 10.03 -7.12 17.62
N ARG A 84 9.00 -7.34 16.78
CA ARG A 84 7.63 -7.70 17.16
C ARG A 84 6.91 -6.66 18.01
N ARG A 85 7.39 -5.41 18.05
CA ARG A 85 6.73 -4.33 18.77
C ARG A 85 5.54 -3.83 17.96
N GLY A 86 4.40 -3.64 18.60
CA GLY A 86 3.19 -3.12 17.95
C GLY A 86 3.40 -1.67 17.52
N LEU A 87 3.18 -1.39 16.23
CA LEU A 87 3.25 -0.05 15.65
C LEU A 87 1.87 0.56 15.39
N GLY A 88 0.84 -0.29 15.30
CA GLY A 88 -0.52 0.10 15.01
C GLY A 88 -1.34 -1.08 14.50
N TYR A 89 -2.55 -0.79 14.02
CA TYR A 89 -3.39 -1.77 13.36
C TYR A 89 -4.33 -1.10 12.34
N ILE A 90 -4.82 -1.90 11.40
CA ILE A 90 -5.87 -1.54 10.46
C ILE A 90 -7.15 -2.21 10.94
N ASP A 91 -8.21 -1.43 11.13
CA ASP A 91 -9.55 -1.97 11.38
C ASP A 91 -10.19 -2.30 10.04
N LEU A 92 -10.42 -3.59 9.75
CA LEU A 92 -10.93 -4.02 8.45
C LEU A 92 -12.43 -3.74 8.27
N ALA A 93 -13.18 -3.54 9.35
CA ALA A 93 -14.60 -3.20 9.24
C ALA A 93 -14.79 -1.74 8.79
N THR A 94 -13.90 -0.85 9.22
CA THR A 94 -13.97 0.59 8.91
C THR A 94 -12.94 1.05 7.87
N GLY A 95 -11.93 0.22 7.57
CA GLY A 95 -10.76 0.59 6.76
C GLY A 95 -9.81 1.58 7.43
N ARG A 96 -10.03 1.92 8.72
CA ARG A 96 -9.24 2.94 9.42
C ARG A 96 -7.88 2.41 9.86
N ILE A 97 -6.84 3.18 9.56
CA ILE A 97 -5.48 2.93 10.05
C ILE A 97 -5.31 3.63 11.40
N ASN A 98 -5.01 2.85 12.44
CA ASN A 98 -4.70 3.32 13.78
C ASN A 98 -3.20 3.13 14.03
N ALA A 99 -2.41 4.15 13.68
CA ALA A 99 -0.97 4.21 13.90
C ALA A 99 -0.54 5.66 14.11
N GLU A 100 0.52 5.89 14.89
CA GLU A 100 1.02 7.25 15.17
C GLU A 100 2.12 7.67 14.19
N LYS A 101 2.98 6.74 13.80
CA LYS A 101 4.16 7.05 12.97
C LYS A 101 3.79 7.13 11.49
N LYS A 102 4.33 8.16 10.84
CA LYS A 102 4.10 8.43 9.41
C LYS A 102 4.51 7.25 8.51
N ASP A 103 5.66 6.65 8.75
CA ASP A 103 6.15 5.50 7.97
C ASP A 103 5.24 4.26 8.13
N THR A 104 4.73 4.02 9.35
CA THR A 104 3.72 2.97 9.59
C THR A 104 2.44 3.24 8.81
N ILE A 105 1.95 4.47 8.80
CA ILE A 105 0.73 4.85 8.06
C ILE A 105 0.95 4.69 6.54
N GLU A 106 2.07 5.17 6.01
CA GLU A 106 2.39 5.03 4.59
C GLU A 106 2.52 3.55 4.18
N THR A 107 3.20 2.75 5.00
CA THR A 107 3.34 1.31 4.74
C THR A 107 1.99 0.59 4.83
N ALA A 108 1.10 0.99 5.75
CA ALA A 108 -0.25 0.45 5.86
C ALA A 108 -1.12 0.80 4.65
N ASN A 109 -1.02 2.02 4.12
CA ASN A 109 -1.70 2.40 2.88
C ASN A 109 -1.19 1.57 1.70
N TYR A 110 0.13 1.43 1.57
CA TYR A 110 0.72 0.57 0.54
C TYR A 110 0.21 -0.88 0.63
N PHE A 111 0.10 -1.42 1.86
CA PHE A 111 -0.48 -2.74 2.09
C PHE A 111 -1.95 -2.83 1.63
N LEU A 112 -2.79 -1.84 1.96
CA LEU A 112 -4.20 -1.82 1.51
C LEU A 112 -4.36 -1.68 -0.01
N GLU A 113 -3.43 -0.99 -0.67
CA GLU A 113 -3.40 -0.86 -2.13
C GLU A 113 -2.98 -2.18 -2.79
N ALA A 114 -1.92 -2.81 -2.27
CA ALA A 114 -1.28 -3.99 -2.88
C ALA A 114 -2.01 -5.32 -2.59
N TYR A 115 -2.75 -5.40 -1.48
CA TYR A 115 -3.38 -6.64 -1.04
C TYR A 115 -4.91 -6.63 -1.18
N GLU A 116 -5.48 -7.81 -1.45
CA GLU A 116 -6.92 -8.08 -1.36
C GLU A 116 -7.22 -8.99 -0.16
N PHE A 117 -8.39 -8.83 0.46
CA PHE A 117 -8.80 -9.48 1.72
C PHE A 117 -9.98 -10.42 1.50
#